data_AF-A0A0X3BL01-F1
#
_entry.id   AF-A0A0X3BL01-F1
#
_cell.length_a   1.000
_cell.length_b   1.000
_cell.length_c   1.000
_cell.angle_alpha   90.00
_cell.angle_beta   90.00
_cell.angle_gamma   90.00
#
_symmetry.space_group_name_H-M   'P 1'
#
loop_
_entity.id
_entity.type
_entity.pdbx_description
1 polymer ?
#
loop_
_entity_poly.entity_id
_entity_poly.type
_entity_poly.pdbx_seq_one_letter_code
_entity_poly.pdbx_strand_id
1 'polypeptide(L)'
;MALERGDPPPPVVGYDLARFLAWLKKRDGYCDYEEGECYCRCAKTGIDLFGLVKEYGPGRIAIYRTNRTPSKKLVKLHDWNWADAWAIYYGVEIPHHRHRKGM
;
A
#
# COMPACT_ATOMS: atom_id res chain seq x y z
N MET A 1 27.75 9.36 16.66
CA MET A 1 27.02 9.84 15.48
C MET A 1 26.64 8.63 14.65
N ALA A 2 25.36 8.26 14.59
CA ALA A 2 24.91 7.17 13.72
C ALA A 2 23.40 7.25 13.51
N LEU A 3 23.00 7.94 12.45
CA LEU A 3 21.70 7.78 11.76
C LEU A 3 21.82 8.48 10.39
N GLU A 4 22.69 7.95 9.53
CA GLU A 4 22.50 8.15 8.09
C GLU A 4 21.36 7.21 7.67
N ARG A 5 20.12 7.68 7.77
CA ARG A 5 18.98 7.02 7.11
C ARG A 5 18.38 8.05 6.17
N GLY A 6 18.78 7.97 4.91
CA GLY A 6 18.25 8.82 3.84
C GLY A 6 16.73 8.71 3.80
N ASP A 7 16.08 9.85 3.58
CA ASP A 7 14.64 9.93 3.43
C ASP A 7 14.14 8.97 2.32
N PRO A 8 12.95 8.38 2.46
CA PRO A 8 12.33 7.59 1.41
C PRO A 8 12.21 8.39 0.11
N PRO A 9 12.13 7.70 -1.05
CA PRO A 9 11.94 8.37 -2.31
C PRO A 9 10.62 9.17 -2.31
N PRO A 10 10.62 10.40 -2.85
CA PRO A 10 9.43 11.22 -2.95
C PRO A 10 8.36 10.55 -3.82
N PRO A 11 7.08 10.95 -3.67
CA PRO A 11 6.56 12.01 -2.81
C PRO A 11 6.42 11.58 -1.34
N VAL A 12 6.32 12.57 -0.45
CA VAL A 12 6.18 12.38 1.00
C VAL A 12 4.84 11.72 1.32
N VAL A 13 4.88 10.67 2.14
CA VAL A 13 3.73 9.90 2.57
C VAL A 13 3.49 10.15 4.05
N GLY A 14 2.24 10.34 4.47
CA GLY A 14 1.88 10.42 5.89
C GLY A 14 1.89 9.05 6.59
N TYR A 15 1.96 9.05 7.92
CA TYR A 15 2.02 7.83 8.75
C TYR A 15 0.88 6.82 8.45
N ASP A 16 -0.38 7.28 8.37
CA ASP A 16 -1.52 6.41 8.11
C ASP A 16 -1.48 5.75 6.74
N LEU A 17 -0.99 6.50 5.74
CA LEU A 17 -0.78 5.95 4.42
C LEU A 17 0.38 4.95 4.43
N ALA A 18 1.48 5.20 5.13
CA ALA A 18 2.56 4.22 5.27
C ALA A 18 2.06 2.91 5.93
N ARG A 19 1.19 3.00 6.94
CA ARG A 19 0.53 1.82 7.54
C ARG A 19 -0.38 1.10 6.56
N PHE A 20 -1.11 1.85 5.74
CA PHE A 20 -1.95 1.27 4.69
C PHE A 20 -1.11 0.55 3.64
N LEU A 21 0.00 1.14 3.19
CA LEU A 21 0.93 0.54 2.24
C LEU A 21 1.55 -0.75 2.79
N ALA A 22 2.01 -0.74 4.05
CA ALA A 22 2.53 -1.93 4.71
C ALA A 22 1.48 -3.05 4.81
N TRP A 23 0.23 -2.70 5.13
CA TRP A 23 -0.88 -3.65 5.13
C TRP A 23 -1.21 -4.20 3.74
N LEU A 24 -1.20 -3.35 2.71
CA LEU A 24 -1.49 -3.73 1.34
C LEU A 24 -0.41 -4.69 0.81
N LYS A 25 0.88 -4.43 1.12
CA LYS A 25 2.00 -5.32 0.80
C LYS A 25 1.82 -6.72 1.36
N LYS A 26 1.35 -6.84 2.61
CA LYS A 26 1.06 -8.15 3.25
C LYS A 26 0.06 -9.00 2.45
N ARG A 27 -0.76 -8.38 1.59
CA ARG A 27 -1.78 -9.02 0.75
C ARG A 27 -1.36 -9.10 -0.72
N ASP A 28 -0.08 -9.31 -0.97
CA ASP A 28 0.50 -9.34 -2.30
C ASP A 28 0.30 -8.03 -3.09
N GLY A 29 0.17 -6.90 -2.39
CA GLY A 29 0.00 -5.60 -3.01
C GLY A 29 -1.38 -5.40 -3.66
N TYR A 30 -2.40 -6.15 -3.24
CA TYR A 30 -3.72 -6.13 -3.88
C TYR A 30 -4.88 -6.20 -2.86
N CYS A 31 -5.95 -5.44 -3.11
CA CYS A 31 -7.19 -5.53 -2.33
C CYS A 31 -8.44 -5.21 -3.17
N ASP A 32 -9.58 -5.82 -2.83
CA ASP A 32 -10.89 -5.42 -3.35
C ASP A 32 -11.38 -4.15 -2.62
N TYR A 33 -11.80 -3.12 -3.38
CA TYR A 33 -12.22 -1.82 -2.86
C TYR A 33 -13.70 -1.76 -2.48
N GLU A 34 -14.62 -2.49 -3.13
CA GLU A 34 -16.05 -2.16 -3.02
C GLU A 34 -16.79 -2.73 -1.81
N GLU A 35 -16.35 -3.86 -1.23
CA GLU A 35 -16.99 -4.44 -0.02
C GLU A 35 -15.96 -5.13 0.90
N GLY A 36 -14.69 -4.74 0.78
CA GLY A 36 -13.59 -5.40 1.45
C GLY A 36 -13.03 -4.65 2.65
N GLU A 37 -12.10 -5.30 3.35
CA GLU A 37 -11.28 -4.69 4.41
C GLU A 37 -10.52 -3.43 3.94
N CYS A 38 -10.33 -3.25 2.63
CA CYS A 38 -9.66 -2.09 2.05
C CYS A 38 -10.48 -0.81 2.22
N TYR A 39 -11.77 -0.85 1.89
CA TYR A 39 -12.69 0.26 2.13
C TYR A 39 -12.79 0.60 3.61
N CYS A 40 -12.98 -0.43 4.45
CA CYS A 40 -13.07 -0.24 5.90
C CYS A 40 -11.81 0.39 6.49
N ARG A 41 -10.61 0.04 5.99
CA ARG A 41 -9.36 0.69 6.41
C ARG A 41 -9.30 2.12 5.92
N CYS A 42 -9.53 2.36 4.63
CA CYS A 42 -9.47 3.71 4.05
C CYS A 42 -10.46 4.66 4.74
N ALA A 43 -11.68 4.20 5.01
CA ALA A 43 -12.68 4.96 5.74
C ALA A 43 -12.25 5.27 7.19
N LYS A 44 -11.64 4.30 7.90
CA LYS A 44 -11.15 4.51 9.27
C LYS A 44 -9.94 5.43 9.36
N THR A 45 -9.08 5.43 8.35
CA THR A 45 -7.85 6.22 8.31
C THR A 45 -7.97 7.52 7.51
N GLY A 46 -9.16 7.83 6.96
CA GLY A 46 -9.39 9.00 6.13
C GLY A 46 -8.61 9.01 4.82
N ILE A 47 -8.21 7.83 4.32
CA ILE A 47 -7.41 7.72 3.10
C ILE A 47 -8.33 7.81 1.88
N ASP A 48 -8.14 8.83 1.05
CA ASP A 48 -8.77 8.96 -0.26
C ASP A 48 -7.93 8.27 -1.35
N LEU A 49 -8.27 7.02 -1.66
CA LEU A 49 -7.58 6.24 -2.69
C LEU A 49 -7.61 6.87 -4.09
N PHE A 50 -8.68 7.58 -4.47
CA PHE A 50 -8.73 8.24 -5.77
C PHE A 50 -7.81 9.45 -5.80
N GLY A 51 -7.78 10.23 -4.70
CA GLY A 51 -6.82 11.29 -4.46
C GLY A 51 -5.37 10.78 -4.55
N LEU A 52 -5.06 9.66 -3.89
CA LEU A 52 -3.72 9.05 -3.94
C LEU A 52 -3.27 8.67 -5.35
N VAL A 53 -4.14 8.03 -6.13
CA VAL A 53 -3.81 7.67 -7.52
C VAL A 53 -3.56 8.92 -8.36
N LYS A 54 -4.31 10.00 -8.12
CA LYS A 54 -4.12 11.28 -8.80
C LYS A 54 -2.81 11.97 -8.37
N GLU A 55 -2.47 11.91 -7.09
CA GLU A 55 -1.29 12.56 -6.52
C GLU A 55 0.01 11.82 -6.88
N TYR A 56 0.00 10.49 -6.81
CA TYR A 56 1.21 9.67 -6.91
C TYR A 56 1.36 8.94 -8.23
N GLY A 57 0.28 8.87 -9.00
CA GLY A 57 0.23 8.27 -10.32
C GLY A 57 0.04 6.74 -10.29
N PRO A 58 -0.47 6.18 -11.40
CA PRO A 58 -0.76 4.75 -11.52
C PRO A 58 0.48 3.85 -11.46
N GLY A 59 1.68 4.39 -11.66
CA GLY A 59 2.94 3.66 -11.54
C GLY A 59 3.30 3.28 -10.09
N ARG A 60 2.71 3.95 -9.10
CA ARG A 60 2.89 3.62 -7.67
C ARG A 60 1.70 2.84 -7.13
N ILE A 61 0.51 3.39 -7.29
CA ILE A 61 -0.75 2.80 -6.86
C ILE A 61 -1.82 3.06 -7.90
N ALA A 62 -2.65 2.06 -8.19
CA ALA A 62 -3.68 2.16 -9.21
C ALA A 62 -4.99 1.50 -8.75
N ILE A 63 -6.10 2.00 -9.28
CA ILE A 63 -7.42 1.39 -9.13
C ILE A 63 -7.82 0.76 -10.49
N TYR A 64 -8.09 -0.53 -10.48
CA TYR A 64 -8.57 -1.30 -11.63
C TYR A 64 -10.04 -1.67 -11.45
N ARG A 65 -10.67 -2.13 -12.53
CA ARG A 65 -11.96 -2.82 -12.49
C ARG A 65 -11.79 -4.25 -13.00
N THR A 66 -12.44 -5.21 -12.36
CA THR A 66 -12.49 -6.58 -12.89
C THR A 66 -13.37 -6.62 -14.15
N ASN A 67 -13.00 -7.46 -15.11
CA ASN A 67 -13.81 -7.77 -16.29
C ASN A 67 -14.91 -8.81 -16.00
N ARG A 68 -15.34 -8.96 -14.74
CA ARG A 68 -16.40 -9.88 -14.32
C ARG A 68 -17.70 -9.11 -14.07
N THR A 69 -18.83 -9.81 -14.07
CA THR A 69 -20.13 -9.22 -13.73
C THR A 69 -20.63 -9.79 -12.39
N PRO A 70 -20.92 -8.95 -11.38
CA PRO A 70 -20.70 -7.50 -11.36
C PRO A 70 -19.20 -7.15 -11.33
N SER A 71 -18.85 -6.02 -11.93
CA SER A 71 -17.47 -5.52 -11.94
C SER A 71 -17.10 -5.05 -10.54
N LYS A 72 -15.89 -5.39 -10.08
CA LYS A 72 -15.36 -4.96 -8.79
C LYS A 72 -14.19 -4.01 -8.99
N LYS A 73 -14.10 -2.96 -8.18
CA LYS A 73 -12.90 -2.11 -8.10
C LYS A 73 -11.82 -2.75 -7.26
N LEU A 74 -10.58 -2.69 -7.75
CA LEU A 74 -9.42 -3.32 -7.15
C LEU A 74 -8.33 -2.27 -6.95
N VAL A 75 -7.68 -2.23 -5.81
CA VAL A 75 -6.50 -1.41 -5.59
C VAL A 75 -5.27 -2.29 -5.76
N LYS A 76 -4.28 -1.80 -6.49
CA LYS A 76 -3.00 -2.48 -6.69
C LYS A 76 -1.84 -1.53 -6.40
N LEU A 77 -0.89 -2.04 -5.61
CA LEU A 77 0.41 -1.44 -5.41
C LEU A 77 1.38 -1.94 -6.50
N HIS A 78 1.96 -1.01 -7.23
CA HIS A 78 2.94 -1.30 -8.28
C HIS A 78 4.37 -1.03 -7.84
N ASP A 79 4.58 0.01 -7.02
CA ASP A 79 5.91 0.36 -6.52
C ASP A 79 6.10 -0.16 -5.08
N TRP A 80 6.62 -1.38 -5.00
CA TRP A 80 6.86 -2.07 -3.73
C TRP A 80 8.01 -1.48 -2.93
N ASN A 81 9.04 -0.97 -3.62
CA ASN A 81 10.22 -0.38 -3.02
C ASN A 81 9.87 0.98 -2.40
N TRP A 82 9.08 1.80 -3.10
CA TRP A 82 8.56 3.04 -2.54
C TRP A 82 7.72 2.79 -1.29
N ALA A 83 6.81 1.83 -1.33
CA ALA A 83 6.01 1.45 -0.16
C ALA A 83 6.84 0.87 1.00
N ASP A 84 7.87 0.08 0.70
CA ASP A 84 8.81 -0.45 1.69
C ASP A 84 9.58 0.64 2.41
N ALA A 85 10.16 1.59 1.65
CA ALA A 85 10.93 2.68 2.20
C ALA A 85 10.10 3.54 3.18
N TRP A 86 8.85 3.85 2.84
CA TRP A 86 7.95 4.56 3.74
C TRP A 86 7.54 3.73 4.96
N ALA A 87 7.32 2.42 4.80
CA ALA A 87 7.01 1.53 5.92
C ALA A 87 8.18 1.43 6.92
N ILE A 88 9.41 1.34 6.42
CA ILE A 88 10.63 1.32 7.23
C ILE A 88 10.83 2.67 7.94
N TYR A 89 10.68 3.77 7.20
CA TYR A 89 10.85 5.12 7.75
C TYR A 89 9.95 5.38 8.96
N TYR A 90 8.68 4.97 8.87
CA TYR A 90 7.73 5.10 9.98
C TYR A 90 7.75 3.93 10.98
N GLY A 91 8.59 2.91 10.77
CA GLY A 91 8.65 1.73 11.65
C GLY A 91 7.36 0.89 11.65
N VAL A 92 6.61 0.90 10.56
CA VAL A 92 5.32 0.20 10.38
C VAL A 92 5.42 -1.00 9.44
N GLU A 93 6.65 -1.38 9.07
CA GLU A 93 6.92 -2.60 8.31
C GLU A 93 6.23 -3.80 8.98
N ILE A 94 5.51 -4.57 8.18
CA ILE A 94 4.94 -5.84 8.62
C ILE A 94 5.83 -6.94 8.04
N PRO A 95 6.57 -7.71 8.87
CA PRO A 95 7.51 -8.69 8.38
C PRO A 95 6.79 -9.72 7.48
N HIS A 96 7.26 -9.83 6.25
CA HIS A 96 6.89 -10.90 5.33
C HIS A 96 7.60 -12.19 5.77
N HIS A 97 7.19 -12.81 6.88
CA HIS A 97 7.57 -14.21 7.10
C HIS A 97 6.77 -15.08 6.14
N ARG A 98 7.23 -15.14 4.88
CA ARG A 98 7.05 -16.34 4.08
C ARG A 98 7.91 -17.38 4.76
N HIS A 99 7.33 -18.12 5.71
CA HIS A 99 7.88 -19.40 6.13
C HIS A 99 8.01 -20.23 4.86
N ARG A 100 9.17 -20.19 4.22
CA ARG A 100 9.61 -21.25 3.33
C ARG A 100 9.72 -22.43 4.28
N LYS A 101 8.67 -23.27 4.36
CA LYS A 101 8.85 -24.65 4.79
C LYS A 101 9.89 -25.20 3.82
N GLY A 102 11.15 -25.18 4.25
CA GLY A 102 12.18 -25.96 3.63
C GLY A 102 11.66 -27.38 3.55
N MET A 103 11.75 -27.94 2.35
CA MET A 103 11.62 -29.37 2.10
C MET A 103 12.59 -30.13 2.98
#